data_AF-J4KUE8-F1
#
_entry.id   AF-J4KUE8-F1
#
_cell.length_a   1.000
_cell.length_b   1.000
_cell.length_c   1.000
_cell.angle_alpha   90.00
_cell.angle_beta   90.00
_cell.angle_gamma   90.00
#
_symmetry.space_group_name_H-M   'P 1'
#
loop_
_entity.id
_entity.type
_entity.pdbx_description
1 polymer ?
#
loop_
_entity_poly.entity_id
_entity_poly.type
_entity_poly.pdbx_seq_one_letter_code
_entity_poly.pdbx_strand_id
1 'polypeptide(L)'
;MRTKFPFTLEIDEDNFALEYKEPNKKQSKELMDEFSKIKGSADEFFALKDEIGVLEEKKSAKKELATCLDGDDKSAVIKEILALIDEIEAKSKQLKEYEKQNINLDEVSLKRFEISIGGDDFEALKKAVEEKGISYYALMNAIDETIAKERTKK
;
A
#
# COMPACT_ATOMS: atom_id res chain seq x y z
N MET A 1 -31.25 -6.02 -11.88
CA MET A 1 -30.48 -4.91 -11.26
C MET A 1 -29.86 -4.09 -12.38
N ARG A 2 -29.89 -2.76 -12.33
CA ARG A 2 -29.12 -1.93 -13.28
C ARG A 2 -27.64 -2.20 -12.99
N THR A 3 -26.92 -2.75 -13.95
CA THR A 3 -25.47 -3.06 -13.86
C THR A 3 -24.59 -1.84 -14.14
N LYS A 4 -25.23 -0.70 -14.43
CA LYS A 4 -24.67 0.55 -14.91
C LYS A 4 -25.39 1.71 -14.24
N PHE A 5 -24.64 2.62 -13.64
CA PHE A 5 -25.15 3.75 -12.88
C PHE A 5 -24.51 5.03 -13.40
N PRO A 6 -25.26 5.90 -14.10
CA PRO A 6 -24.74 7.20 -14.48
C PRO A 6 -24.54 8.07 -13.25
N PHE A 7 -23.46 8.84 -13.22
CA PHE A 7 -23.17 9.82 -12.18
C PHE A 7 -22.35 10.97 -12.78
N THR A 8 -22.32 12.09 -12.07
CA THR A 8 -21.44 13.21 -12.40
C THR A 8 -20.39 13.33 -11.32
N LEU A 9 -19.14 13.48 -11.74
CA LEU A 9 -18.02 13.77 -10.84
C LEU A 9 -17.55 15.21 -11.09
N GLU A 10 -17.40 15.98 -10.03
CA GLU A 10 -16.87 17.33 -10.06
C GLU A 10 -15.42 17.30 -9.57
N ILE A 11 -14.48 17.84 -10.36
CA ILE A 11 -13.09 18.05 -9.96
C ILE A 11 -12.74 19.50 -10.27
N ASP A 12 -12.57 20.29 -9.22
CA ASP A 12 -12.46 21.75 -9.29
C ASP A 12 -13.69 22.37 -9.96
N GLU A 13 -13.54 23.02 -11.12
CA GLU A 13 -14.64 23.62 -11.89
C GLU A 13 -15.16 22.70 -13.02
N ASP A 14 -14.50 21.55 -13.24
CA ASP A 14 -14.82 20.61 -14.32
C ASP A 14 -15.85 19.57 -13.85
N ASN A 15 -16.83 19.29 -14.71
CA ASN A 15 -17.85 18.27 -14.48
C ASN A 15 -17.72 17.15 -15.51
N PHE A 16 -17.62 15.91 -15.04
CA PHE A 16 -17.46 14.72 -15.87
C PHE A 16 -18.71 13.83 -15.76
N ALA A 17 -19.36 13.58 -16.88
CA ALA A 17 -20.49 12.65 -17.00
C ALA A 17 -19.98 11.22 -17.22
N LEU A 18 -20.19 10.37 -16.22
CA LEU A 18 -19.59 9.04 -16.13
C LEU A 18 -20.64 7.96 -15.89
N GLU A 19 -20.24 6.72 -16.11
CA GLU A 19 -21.04 5.54 -15.81
C GLU A 19 -20.23 4.58 -14.94
N TYR A 20 -20.76 4.26 -13.76
CA TYR A 20 -20.21 3.20 -12.93
C TYR A 20 -20.80 1.86 -13.34
N LYS A 21 -19.93 0.91 -13.65
CA LYS A 21 -20.24 -0.47 -13.95
C LYS A 21 -19.67 -1.38 -12.85
N GLU A 22 -20.51 -2.24 -12.30
CA GLU A 22 -20.04 -3.23 -11.34
C GLU A 22 -19.10 -4.25 -12.01
N PRO A 23 -17.91 -4.50 -11.45
CA PRO A 23 -17.01 -5.54 -11.94
C PRO A 23 -17.71 -6.90 -11.95
N ASN A 24 -17.53 -7.67 -13.01
CA ASN A 24 -18.07 -9.04 -13.03
C ASN A 24 -17.27 -9.96 -12.08
N LYS A 25 -17.72 -11.21 -11.90
CA LYS A 25 -17.08 -12.17 -11.00
C LYS A 25 -15.59 -12.40 -11.29
N LYS A 26 -15.19 -12.43 -12.57
CA LYS A 26 -13.79 -12.63 -12.98
C LYS A 26 -12.95 -11.41 -12.64
N GLN A 27 -13.43 -10.22 -12.99
CA GLN A 27 -12.77 -8.94 -12.72
C GLN A 27 -12.65 -8.67 -11.22
N SER A 28 -13.71 -8.98 -10.45
CA SER A 28 -13.68 -8.87 -8.98
C SER A 28 -12.62 -9.78 -8.37
N LYS A 29 -12.50 -11.01 -8.89
CA LYS A 29 -11.47 -11.95 -8.41
C LYS A 29 -10.06 -11.45 -8.73
N GLU A 30 -9.85 -10.96 -9.94
CA GLU A 30 -8.56 -10.39 -10.37
C GLU A 30 -8.12 -9.22 -9.49
N LEU A 31 -9.02 -8.25 -9.24
CA LEU A 31 -8.76 -7.14 -8.33
C LEU A 31 -8.47 -7.59 -6.89
N MET A 32 -9.19 -8.60 -6.39
CA MET A 32 -8.96 -9.17 -5.06
C MET A 32 -7.62 -9.91 -4.96
N ASP A 33 -7.22 -10.63 -6.01
CA ASP A 33 -5.93 -11.32 -6.06
C ASP A 33 -4.78 -10.29 -6.04
N GLU A 34 -4.93 -9.17 -6.74
CA GLU A 34 -3.95 -8.07 -6.70
C GLU A 34 -3.90 -7.36 -5.34
N PHE A 35 -5.07 -7.04 -4.77
CA PHE A 35 -5.13 -6.45 -3.43
C PHE A 35 -4.54 -7.38 -2.36
N SER A 36 -4.75 -8.69 -2.50
CA SER A 36 -4.20 -9.69 -1.58
C SER A 36 -2.67 -9.76 -1.66
N LYS A 37 -2.08 -9.59 -2.85
CA LYS A 37 -0.62 -9.50 -3.02
C LYS A 37 -0.06 -8.27 -2.33
N ILE A 38 -0.68 -7.11 -2.55
CA ILE A 38 -0.34 -5.85 -1.88
C ILE A 38 -0.38 -6.02 -0.36
N LYS A 39 -1.47 -6.60 0.15
CA LYS A 39 -1.63 -6.86 1.58
C LYS A 39 -0.54 -7.80 2.11
N GLY A 40 -0.27 -8.91 1.41
CA GLY A 40 0.79 -9.84 1.80
C GLY A 40 2.16 -9.18 1.87
N SER A 41 2.52 -8.35 0.89
CA SER A 41 3.76 -7.58 0.90
C SER A 41 3.81 -6.55 2.03
N ALA A 42 2.68 -5.90 2.37
CA ALA A 42 2.59 -4.99 3.51
C ALA A 42 2.78 -5.74 4.85
N ASP A 43 2.15 -6.90 5.00
CA ASP A 43 2.27 -7.74 6.19
C ASP A 43 3.72 -8.21 6.38
N GLU A 44 4.40 -8.63 5.30
CA GLU A 44 5.84 -8.97 5.31
C GLU A 44 6.73 -7.79 5.69
N PHE A 45 6.43 -6.59 5.18
CA PHE A 45 7.14 -5.36 5.52
C PHE A 45 7.05 -5.04 7.03
N PHE A 46 5.85 -5.09 7.60
CA PHE A 46 5.66 -4.84 9.04
C PHE A 46 6.31 -5.91 9.90
N ALA A 47 6.20 -7.20 9.52
CA ALA A 47 6.87 -8.29 10.22
C ALA A 47 8.40 -8.09 10.26
N LEU A 48 9.00 -7.72 9.12
CA LEU A 48 10.44 -7.48 9.04
C LEU A 48 10.88 -6.26 9.88
N LYS A 49 10.06 -5.21 9.90
CA LYS A 49 10.29 -4.03 10.74
C LYS A 49 10.25 -4.37 12.23
N ASP A 50 9.28 -5.18 12.65
CA ASP A 50 9.16 -5.64 14.04
C ASP A 50 10.34 -6.53 14.44
N GLU A 51 10.77 -7.45 13.55
CA GLU A 51 11.97 -8.27 13.77
C GLU A 51 13.23 -7.42 13.99
N ILE A 52 13.43 -6.37 13.17
CA ILE A 52 14.54 -5.42 13.35
C ILE A 52 14.46 -4.74 14.72
N GLY A 53 13.25 -4.34 15.15
CA GLY A 53 13.02 -3.76 16.48
C GLY A 53 13.47 -4.69 17.61
N VAL A 54 13.07 -5.96 17.55
CA VAL A 54 13.47 -6.99 18.54
C VAL A 54 14.99 -7.20 18.55
N LEU A 55 15.64 -7.21 17.38
CA LEU A 55 17.10 -7.34 17.28
C LEU A 55 17.83 -6.12 17.86
N GLU A 56 17.32 -4.91 17.63
CA GLU A 56 17.85 -3.68 18.22
C GLU A 56 17.74 -3.68 19.75
N GLU A 57 16.61 -4.11 20.31
CA GLU A 57 16.43 -4.27 21.76
C GLU A 57 17.43 -5.29 22.33
N LYS A 58 17.55 -6.45 21.68
CA LYS A 58 18.52 -7.50 22.07
C LYS A 58 19.97 -6.99 22.01
N LYS A 59 20.31 -6.21 20.99
CA LYS A 59 21.63 -5.58 20.86
C LYS A 59 21.87 -4.59 22.00
N SER A 60 20.87 -3.78 22.37
CA SER A 60 20.97 -2.83 23.47
C SER A 60 21.21 -3.52 24.81
N ALA A 61 20.41 -4.55 25.13
CA ALA A 61 20.57 -5.33 26.36
C ALA A 61 21.95 -6.00 26.45
N LYS A 62 22.48 -6.51 25.33
CA LYS A 62 23.84 -7.07 25.30
C LYS A 62 24.94 -6.03 25.47
N LYS A 63 24.76 -4.81 24.93
CA LYS A 63 25.70 -3.71 25.18
C LYS A 63 25.76 -3.36 26.66
N GLU A 64 24.61 -3.27 27.33
CA GLU A 64 24.55 -3.05 28.78
C GLU A 64 25.24 -4.18 29.54
N LEU A 65 24.96 -5.45 29.20
CA LEU A 65 25.62 -6.61 29.81
C LEU A 65 27.15 -6.54 29.67
N ALA A 66 27.65 -6.18 28.48
CA ALA A 66 29.08 -6.07 28.22
C ALA A 66 29.79 -5.00 29.07
N THR A 67 29.05 -4.00 29.59
CA THR A 67 29.62 -3.02 30.53
C THR A 67 29.93 -3.61 31.89
N CYS A 68 29.25 -4.71 32.28
CA CYS A 68 29.43 -5.40 33.54
C CYS A 68 30.39 -6.60 33.46
N LEU A 69 30.93 -6.90 32.28
CA LEU A 69 31.81 -8.04 32.03
C LEU A 69 33.22 -7.59 31.67
N ASP A 70 34.19 -8.46 31.95
CA ASP A 70 35.61 -8.28 31.62
C ASP A 70 36.21 -9.53 30.96
N GLY A 71 37.40 -9.38 30.37
CA GLY A 71 38.15 -10.48 29.77
C GLY A 71 37.39 -11.23 28.68
N ASP A 72 37.45 -12.56 28.73
CA ASP A 72 36.90 -13.44 27.70
C ASP A 72 35.37 -13.38 27.61
N ASP A 73 34.67 -13.21 28.75
CA ASP A 73 33.21 -13.11 28.78
C ASP A 73 32.73 -11.84 28.05
N LYS A 74 33.42 -10.72 28.25
CA LYS A 74 33.15 -9.47 27.52
C LYS A 74 33.40 -9.65 26.02
N SER A 75 34.49 -10.31 25.66
CA SER A 75 34.86 -10.58 24.26
C SER A 75 33.81 -11.44 23.55
N ALA A 76 33.28 -12.46 24.23
CA ALA A 76 32.19 -13.29 23.71
C ALA A 76 30.92 -12.46 23.44
N VAL A 77 30.50 -11.62 24.38
CA VAL A 77 29.32 -10.76 24.20
C VAL A 77 29.54 -9.73 23.08
N ILE A 78 30.73 -9.16 22.93
CA ILE A 78 31.05 -8.25 21.82
C ILE A 78 30.91 -8.95 20.46
N LYS A 79 31.35 -10.20 20.33
CA LYS A 79 31.17 -10.97 19.08
C LYS A 79 29.70 -11.19 18.75
N GLU A 80 28.86 -11.47 19.75
CA GLU A 80 27.42 -11.59 19.55
C GLU A 80 26.77 -10.25 19.15
N ILE A 81 27.23 -9.13 19.72
CA ILE A 81 26.78 -7.79 19.32
C ILE A 81 27.12 -7.52 17.85
N LEU A 82 28.33 -7.87 17.40
CA LEU A 82 28.74 -7.71 16.00
C LEU A 82 27.86 -8.55 15.07
N ALA A 83 27.58 -9.81 15.42
CA ALA A 83 26.70 -10.67 14.64
C ALA A 83 25.26 -10.08 14.54
N LEU A 84 24.75 -9.49 15.63
CA LEU A 84 23.45 -8.81 15.61
C LEU A 84 23.47 -7.57 14.70
N ILE A 85 24.58 -6.81 14.66
CA ILE A 85 24.73 -5.67 13.75
C ILE A 85 24.64 -6.13 12.30
N ASP A 86 25.38 -7.17 11.93
CA ASP A 86 25.37 -7.72 10.57
C ASP A 86 23.96 -8.21 10.17
N GLU A 87 23.25 -8.87 11.10
CA GLU A 87 21.87 -9.33 10.88
C GLU A 87 20.89 -8.15 10.69
N ILE A 88 20.98 -7.12 11.54
CA ILE A 88 20.16 -5.91 11.44
C ILE A 88 20.44 -5.20 10.12
N GLU A 89 21.69 -5.09 9.68
CA GLU A 89 22.04 -4.47 8.40
C GLU A 89 21.47 -5.25 7.21
N ALA A 90 21.55 -6.58 7.22
CA ALA A 90 20.99 -7.43 6.19
C ALA A 90 19.46 -7.24 6.09
N LYS A 91 18.75 -7.32 7.23
CA LYS A 91 17.31 -7.11 7.30
C LYS A 91 16.90 -5.68 6.93
N SER A 92 17.68 -4.68 7.31
CA SER A 92 17.43 -3.28 6.94
C SER A 92 17.59 -3.03 5.43
N LYS A 93 18.51 -3.73 4.76
CA LYS A 93 18.63 -3.70 3.30
C LYS A 93 17.40 -4.33 2.64
N GLN A 94 16.97 -5.48 3.13
CA GLN A 94 15.75 -6.15 2.67
C GLN A 94 14.52 -5.25 2.87
N LEU A 95 14.39 -4.60 4.03
CA LEU A 95 13.28 -3.68 4.31
C LEU A 95 13.25 -2.51 3.31
N LYS A 96 14.41 -1.92 2.99
CA LYS A 96 14.52 -0.88 1.95
C LYS A 96 14.18 -1.37 0.54
N GLU A 97 14.43 -2.65 0.24
CA GLU A 97 14.01 -3.25 -1.02
C GLU A 97 12.49 -3.39 -1.08
N TYR A 98 11.84 -3.76 0.03
CA TYR A 98 10.38 -3.73 0.15
C TYR A 98 9.81 -2.30 0.04
N GLU A 99 10.43 -1.28 0.65
CA GLU A 99 10.00 0.12 0.48
C GLU A 99 10.09 0.59 -0.97
N LYS A 100 11.10 0.11 -1.71
CA LYS A 100 11.28 0.39 -3.14
C LYS A 100 10.31 -0.40 -4.02
N GLN A 101 9.93 -1.61 -3.60
CA GLN A 101 8.81 -2.34 -4.16
C GLN A 101 7.53 -1.65 -3.71
N ASN A 102 7.34 -0.45 -4.28
CA ASN A 102 6.24 0.45 -4.00
C ASN A 102 4.97 -0.38 -3.93
N ILE A 103 4.36 -0.47 -2.75
CA ILE A 103 3.07 -1.10 -2.53
C ILE A 103 2.08 -0.23 -3.33
N ASN A 104 1.95 -0.50 -4.63
CA ASN A 104 1.34 0.45 -5.55
C ASN A 104 -0.18 0.27 -5.53
N LEU A 105 -0.78 0.71 -4.42
CA LEU A 105 -2.22 0.84 -4.26
C LEU A 105 -2.84 1.67 -5.39
N ASP A 106 -2.07 2.60 -5.96
CA ASP A 106 -2.52 3.43 -7.06
C ASP A 106 -2.65 2.65 -8.37
N GLU A 107 -1.73 1.73 -8.68
CA GLU A 107 -1.84 0.83 -9.84
C GLU A 107 -3.08 -0.08 -9.76
N VAL A 108 -3.36 -0.65 -8.57
CA VAL A 108 -4.56 -1.47 -8.38
C VAL A 108 -5.82 -0.62 -8.46
N SER A 109 -5.76 0.62 -7.97
CA SER A 109 -6.88 1.58 -8.06
C SER A 109 -7.11 2.05 -9.50
N LEU A 110 -6.05 2.22 -10.30
CA LEU A 110 -6.13 2.48 -11.73
C LEU A 110 -6.80 1.33 -12.47
N LYS A 111 -6.38 0.09 -12.21
CA LYS A 111 -7.05 -1.08 -12.81
C LYS A 111 -8.53 -1.15 -12.43
N ARG A 112 -8.85 -0.88 -11.15
CA ARG A 112 -10.23 -0.81 -10.69
C ARG A 112 -11.01 0.28 -11.42
N PHE A 113 -10.40 1.46 -11.61
CA PHE A 113 -10.96 2.58 -12.35
C PHE A 113 -11.27 2.18 -13.81
N GLU A 114 -10.30 1.61 -14.53
CA GLU A 114 -10.45 1.17 -15.93
C GLU A 114 -11.49 0.04 -16.11
N ILE A 115 -11.70 -0.77 -15.07
CA ILE A 115 -12.72 -1.83 -15.07
C ILE A 115 -14.12 -1.29 -14.79
N SER A 116 -14.22 -0.33 -13.86
CA SER A 116 -15.49 0.04 -13.22
C SER A 116 -16.06 1.35 -13.75
N ILE A 117 -15.28 2.18 -14.42
CA ILE A 117 -15.71 3.48 -14.93
C ILE A 117 -15.75 3.46 -16.45
N GLY A 118 -16.83 4.01 -17.00
CA GLY A 118 -16.97 4.31 -18.42
C GLY A 118 -17.78 5.59 -18.60
N GLY A 119 -18.37 5.77 -19.78
CA GLY A 119 -19.09 7.00 -20.14
C GLY A 119 -18.27 7.87 -21.10
N ASP A 120 -18.91 8.92 -21.60
CA ASP A 120 -18.35 9.75 -22.68
C ASP A 120 -17.13 10.55 -22.21
N ASP A 121 -17.10 10.92 -20.93
CA ASP A 121 -16.01 11.72 -20.34
C ASP A 121 -14.90 10.86 -19.70
N PHE A 122 -14.88 9.54 -19.91
CA PHE A 122 -13.88 8.65 -19.31
C PHE A 122 -12.43 9.06 -19.63
N GLU A 123 -12.11 9.25 -20.92
CA GLU A 123 -10.76 9.62 -21.35
C GLU A 123 -10.40 11.05 -20.90
N ALA A 124 -11.39 11.95 -20.86
CA ALA A 124 -11.20 13.32 -20.38
C ALA A 124 -10.88 13.35 -18.88
N LEU A 125 -11.59 12.56 -18.07
CA LEU A 125 -11.31 12.40 -16.65
C LEU A 125 -9.93 11.78 -16.43
N LYS A 126 -9.60 10.71 -17.16
CA LYS A 126 -8.30 10.03 -17.05
C LYS A 126 -7.15 11.02 -17.25
N LYS A 127 -7.24 11.81 -18.32
CA LYS A 127 -6.26 12.85 -18.62
C LYS A 127 -6.19 13.93 -17.53
N ALA A 128 -7.33 14.42 -17.04
CA ALA A 128 -7.37 15.44 -15.99
C ALA A 128 -6.73 14.95 -14.68
N VAL A 129 -6.97 13.69 -14.30
CA VAL A 129 -6.39 13.06 -13.10
C VAL A 129 -4.86 12.97 -13.23
N GLU A 130 -4.36 12.56 -14.38
CA GLU A 130 -2.92 12.46 -14.66
C GLU A 130 -2.25 13.84 -14.70
N GLU A 131 -2.86 14.84 -15.37
CA GLU A 131 -2.32 16.21 -15.46
C GLU A 131 -2.30 16.91 -14.10
N LYS A 132 -3.32 16.67 -13.26
CA LYS A 132 -3.42 17.24 -11.90
C LYS A 132 -2.63 16.42 -10.86
N GLY A 133 -2.04 15.28 -11.24
CA GLY A 133 -1.29 14.41 -10.33
C GLY A 133 -2.16 13.81 -9.22
N ILE A 134 -3.46 13.60 -9.49
CA ILE A 134 -4.40 13.02 -8.54
C ILE A 134 -4.16 11.50 -8.50
N SER A 135 -4.05 10.94 -7.30
CA SER A 135 -3.97 9.49 -7.10
C SER A 135 -5.29 8.81 -7.49
N TYR A 136 -5.20 7.75 -8.28
CA TYR A 136 -6.36 6.89 -8.62
C TYR A 136 -6.99 6.26 -7.38
N TYR A 137 -6.22 5.99 -6.32
CA TYR A 137 -6.77 5.55 -5.04
C TYR A 137 -7.70 6.61 -4.43
N ALA A 138 -7.25 7.86 -4.37
CA ALA A 138 -8.06 8.96 -3.87
C ALA A 138 -9.31 9.20 -4.74
N LEU A 139 -9.15 9.16 -6.07
CA LEU A 139 -10.25 9.28 -7.03
C LEU A 139 -11.31 8.19 -6.81
N MET A 140 -10.90 6.93 -6.70
CA MET A 140 -11.84 5.82 -6.54
C MET A 140 -12.61 5.90 -5.22
N ASN A 141 -11.99 6.38 -4.13
CA ASN A 141 -12.71 6.64 -2.88
C ASN A 141 -13.79 7.73 -3.04
N ALA A 142 -13.48 8.83 -3.72
CA ALA A 142 -14.44 9.89 -3.99
C ALA A 142 -15.61 9.41 -4.88
N ILE A 143 -15.31 8.57 -5.87
CA ILE A 143 -16.32 7.92 -6.71
C ILE A 143 -17.22 7.00 -5.87
N ASP A 144 -16.65 6.19 -4.98
CA ASP A 144 -17.42 5.31 -4.09
C ASP A 144 -18.39 6.09 -3.20
N GLU A 145 -17.94 7.21 -2.63
CA GLU A 145 -18.81 8.11 -1.85
C GLU A 145 -19.93 8.71 -2.70
N THR A 146 -19.62 9.12 -3.93
CA THR A 146 -20.60 9.70 -4.87
C THR A 146 -21.66 8.65 -5.23
N ILE A 147 -21.25 7.43 -5.54
CA ILE A 147 -22.15 6.32 -5.85
C ILE A 147 -23.01 5.96 -4.63
N ALA A 148 -22.44 5.93 -3.42
CA ALA A 148 -23.18 5.66 -2.19
C ALA A 148 -24.26 6.72 -1.94
N LYS A 149 -23.95 8.01 -2.14
CA LYS A 149 -24.92 9.11 -2.07
C LYS A 149 -26.02 8.97 -3.12
N GLU A 150 -25.68 8.63 -4.36
CA GLU A 150 -26.67 8.44 -5.43
C GLU A 150 -27.55 7.20 -5.22
N ARG A 151 -27.02 6.13 -4.60
CA ARG A 151 -27.78 4.92 -4.24
C ARG A 151 -28.77 5.15 -3.09
N THR A 152 -28.50 6.08 -2.18
CA THR A 152 -29.37 6.39 -1.03
C THR A 152 -30.47 7.39 -1.35
N LYS A 153 -30.37 8.13 -2.45
CA LYS A 153 -31.43 9.03 -2.96
C LYS A 153 -32.56 8.30 -3.71
N LYS A 154 -32.37 7.03 -4.07
CA LYS A 154 -33.38 6.16 -4.71
C LYS A 154 -34.09 5.30 -3.69
#